data_AF-X0VK66-F1
#
_entry.id   AF-X0VK66-F1
#
_cell.length_a   1.000
_cell.length_b   1.000
_cell.length_c   1.000
_cell.angle_alpha   90.00
_cell.angle_beta   90.00
_cell.angle_gamma   90.00
#
_symmetry.space_group_name_H-M   'P 1'
#
loop_
_entity.id
_entity.type
_entity.pdbx_description
1 polymer ?
#
loop_
_entity_poly.entity_id
_entity_poly.type
_entity_poly.pdbx_seq_one_letter_code
_entity_poly.pdbx_strand_id
1 'polypeptide(L)'
;MQTNTKILAQEFEYLAPKTLNEALSLLEKYKDKSARILAGGTDLLVKMKTIDLKTDYLINIKNIPELNFVDTSDGLKIGAAVPLSQIERIGKVKEGYPALCEGIKSMAAIAVRNMGTIAGNICNASPAADTVPPLVAYGAEVKFISKRGERTVLVEDFIIGVGKTVIEADEVITQVNIPEIKKGTGSAFS
;
A
#
# COMPACT_ATOMS: atom_id res chain seq x y z
N MET A 1 14.65 -26.45 -5.67
CA MET A 1 15.30 -25.22 -5.17
C MET A 1 15.33 -24.23 -6.34
N GLN A 2 14.29 -23.41 -6.50
CA GLN A 2 14.23 -22.40 -7.57
C GLN A 2 15.10 -21.21 -7.14
N THR A 3 16.19 -20.98 -7.87
CA THR A 3 17.04 -19.81 -7.70
C THR A 3 16.24 -18.55 -7.99
N ASN A 4 16.17 -17.65 -7.03
CA ASN A 4 15.46 -16.36 -7.10
C ASN A 4 16.25 -15.32 -7.93
N THR A 5 17.01 -15.78 -8.94
CA THR A 5 17.93 -15.01 -9.77
C THR A 5 17.36 -14.84 -11.18
N LYS A 6 16.08 -14.50 -11.29
CA LYS A 6 15.53 -13.99 -12.55
C LYS A 6 15.83 -12.49 -12.62
N ILE A 7 16.62 -12.11 -13.62
CA ILE A 7 16.84 -10.71 -14.02
C ILE A 7 15.49 -10.17 -14.49
N LEU A 8 15.21 -8.88 -14.21
CA LEU A 8 14.12 -8.18 -14.88
C LEU A 8 14.52 -8.03 -16.34
N ALA A 9 14.14 -9.00 -17.18
CA ALA A 9 14.56 -9.06 -18.58
C ALA A 9 13.84 -8.02 -19.45
N GLN A 10 12.80 -7.38 -18.92
CA GLN A 10 12.04 -6.33 -19.60
C GLN A 10 12.65 -4.96 -19.31
N GLU A 11 12.81 -4.15 -20.35
CA GLU A 11 13.11 -2.72 -20.23
C GLU A 11 11.88 -1.95 -19.76
N PHE A 12 12.10 -0.99 -18.86
CA PHE A 12 11.11 -0.03 -18.38
C PHE A 12 11.81 1.28 -18.02
N GLU A 13 11.08 2.39 -18.11
CA GLU A 13 11.56 3.68 -17.63
C GLU A 13 11.27 3.83 -16.13
N TYR A 14 12.31 4.14 -15.36
CA TYR A 14 12.20 4.34 -13.92
C TYR A 14 12.10 5.83 -13.59
N LEU A 15 11.03 6.20 -12.91
CA LEU A 15 10.68 7.57 -12.57
C LEU A 15 10.60 7.71 -11.05
N ALA A 16 11.31 8.69 -10.48
CA ALA A 16 11.37 8.89 -9.03
C ALA A 16 10.98 10.33 -8.65
N PRO A 17 9.69 10.70 -8.77
CA PRO A 17 9.18 12.01 -8.39
C PRO A 17 9.50 12.33 -6.92
N LYS A 18 9.67 13.63 -6.63
CA LYS A 18 10.01 14.12 -5.28
C LYS A 18 8.82 14.63 -4.51
N THR A 19 7.71 14.92 -5.20
CA THR A 19 6.48 15.45 -4.62
C THR A 19 5.28 14.66 -5.09
N LEU A 20 4.18 14.73 -4.33
CA LEU A 20 2.92 14.12 -4.73
C LEU A 20 2.42 14.70 -6.07
N ASN A 21 2.56 16.01 -6.28
CA ASN A 21 2.11 16.65 -7.51
C ASN A 21 2.89 16.18 -8.75
N GLU A 22 4.20 15.94 -8.63
CA GLU A 22 4.99 15.33 -9.71
C GLU A 22 4.51 13.91 -10.01
N ALA A 23 4.28 13.08 -8.99
CA ALA A 23 3.77 11.73 -9.17
C ALA A 23 2.41 11.73 -9.87
N LEU A 24 1.47 12.60 -9.46
CA LEU A 24 0.18 12.78 -10.10
C LEU A 24 0.30 13.20 -11.57
N SER A 25 1.25 14.08 -11.87
CA SER A 25 1.49 14.54 -13.25
C SER A 25 2.04 13.41 -14.14
N LEU A 26 2.89 12.53 -13.59
CA LEU A 26 3.39 11.35 -14.30
C LEU A 26 2.29 10.29 -14.50
N LEU A 27 1.47 10.06 -13.48
CA LEU A 27 0.33 9.15 -13.55
C LEU A 27 -0.69 9.60 -14.60
N GLU A 28 -1.06 10.88 -14.61
CA GLU A 28 -1.93 11.44 -15.66
C GLU A 28 -1.31 11.33 -17.04
N LYS A 29 -0.02 11.68 -17.19
CA LYS A 29 0.71 11.62 -18.48
C LYS A 29 0.76 10.20 -19.05
N TYR A 30 0.84 9.19 -18.20
CA TYR A 30 1.05 7.79 -18.61
C TYR A 30 -0.15 6.87 -18.32
N LYS A 31 -1.33 7.43 -18.00
CA LYS A 31 -2.54 6.65 -17.66
C LYS A 31 -3.01 5.72 -18.78
N ASP A 32 -2.80 6.10 -20.03
CA ASP A 32 -3.15 5.31 -21.22
C ASP A 32 -2.03 4.36 -21.66
N LYS A 33 -0.92 4.32 -20.89
CA LYS A 33 0.22 3.41 -21.08
C LYS A 33 0.30 2.44 -19.91
N SER A 34 1.19 1.44 -20.00
CA SER A 34 1.43 0.57 -18.85
C SER A 34 2.35 1.26 -17.84
N ALA A 35 1.79 2.05 -16.93
CA ALA A 35 2.50 2.62 -15.79
C ALA A 35 2.11 1.91 -14.49
N ARG A 36 3.09 1.65 -13.62
CA ARG A 36 2.84 1.07 -12.29
C ARG A 36 3.55 1.84 -11.20
N ILE A 37 2.85 2.02 -10.09
CA ILE A 37 3.40 2.63 -8.89
C ILE A 37 4.31 1.63 -8.16
N LEU A 38 5.53 2.04 -7.88
CA LEU A 38 6.48 1.33 -7.03
C LEU A 38 6.50 1.98 -5.64
N ALA A 39 5.90 1.31 -4.65
CA ALA A 39 6.04 1.66 -3.24
C ALA A 39 7.15 0.81 -2.60
N GLY A 40 6.76 -0.24 -1.85
CA GLY A 40 7.71 -1.20 -1.26
C GLY A 40 8.33 -2.19 -2.23
N GLY A 41 7.66 -2.47 -3.35
CA GLY A 41 8.14 -3.34 -4.42
C GLY A 41 8.13 -4.85 -4.11
N THR A 42 7.69 -5.27 -2.93
CA THR A 42 7.75 -6.67 -2.46
C THR A 42 6.88 -7.62 -3.27
N ASP A 43 5.74 -7.14 -3.78
CA ASP A 43 4.87 -7.90 -4.67
C ASP A 43 5.13 -7.56 -6.14
N LEU A 44 5.18 -6.27 -6.47
CA LEU A 44 5.29 -5.80 -7.85
C LEU A 44 6.56 -6.34 -8.54
N LEU A 45 7.72 -6.19 -7.91
CA LEU A 45 8.99 -6.63 -8.51
C LEU A 45 9.08 -8.16 -8.58
N VAL A 46 8.43 -8.88 -7.65
CA VAL A 46 8.33 -10.35 -7.72
C VAL A 46 7.43 -10.75 -8.88
N LYS A 47 6.28 -10.10 -9.07
CA LYS A 47 5.38 -10.35 -10.21
C LYS A 47 6.07 -10.10 -11.55
N MET A 48 6.82 -9.01 -11.66
CA MET A 48 7.63 -8.71 -12.86
C MET A 48 8.66 -9.82 -13.15
N LYS A 49 9.29 -10.41 -12.11
CA LYS A 49 10.27 -11.50 -12.28
C LYS A 49 9.66 -12.87 -12.56
N THR A 50 8.53 -13.19 -11.95
CA THR A 50 8.04 -14.57 -11.84
C THR A 50 6.91 -14.89 -12.81
N ILE A 51 6.06 -13.91 -13.14
CA ILE A 51 4.89 -14.08 -14.00
C ILE A 51 4.91 -13.15 -15.21
N ASP A 52 6.09 -12.61 -15.56
CA ASP A 52 6.31 -11.71 -16.72
C ASP A 52 5.31 -10.55 -16.77
N LEU A 53 5.00 -9.97 -15.59
CA LEU A 53 4.18 -8.76 -15.52
C LEU A 53 4.94 -7.60 -16.17
N LYS A 54 4.48 -7.16 -17.33
CA LYS A 54 5.13 -6.08 -18.08
C LYS A 54 4.63 -4.69 -17.66
N THR A 55 5.54 -3.74 -17.68
CA THR A 55 5.23 -2.31 -17.53
C THR A 55 6.21 -1.46 -18.33
N ASP A 56 5.74 -0.36 -18.91
CA ASP A 56 6.59 0.58 -19.64
C ASP A 56 7.24 1.57 -18.66
N TYR A 57 6.53 1.92 -17.59
CA TYR A 57 6.96 2.89 -16.58
C TYR A 57 6.81 2.33 -15.17
N LEU A 58 7.83 2.57 -14.33
CA LEU A 58 7.77 2.38 -12.88
C LEU A 58 7.92 3.73 -12.18
N ILE A 59 6.87 4.15 -11.48
CA ILE A 59 6.82 5.43 -10.76
C ILE A 59 7.06 5.14 -9.28
N ASN A 60 8.28 5.40 -8.80
CA ASN A 60 8.66 5.19 -7.40
C ASN A 60 8.21 6.34 -6.51
N ILE A 61 7.26 6.05 -5.61
CA ILE A 61 6.69 7.02 -4.67
C ILE A 61 7.31 6.97 -3.27
N LYS A 62 8.25 6.03 -3.04
CA LYS A 62 8.77 5.71 -1.70
C LYS A 62 9.36 6.92 -0.97
N ASN A 63 9.93 7.88 -1.70
CA ASN A 63 10.64 9.02 -1.11
C ASN A 63 9.82 10.32 -1.11
N ILE A 64 8.52 10.26 -1.42
CA ILE A 64 7.64 11.44 -1.39
C ILE A 64 7.26 11.72 0.08
N PRO A 65 7.66 12.86 0.67
CA PRO A 65 7.39 13.17 2.07
C PRO A 65 5.90 13.14 2.43
N GLU A 66 5.03 13.63 1.54
CA GLU A 66 3.58 13.68 1.70
C GLU A 66 2.95 12.29 1.85
N LEU A 67 3.66 11.22 1.47
CA LEU A 67 3.21 9.83 1.57
C LEU A 67 3.88 9.06 2.72
N ASN A 68 4.79 9.70 3.47
CA ASN A 68 5.61 9.09 4.52
C ASN A 68 5.33 9.73 5.88
N PHE A 69 4.12 9.52 6.39
CA PHE A 69 3.72 10.03 7.71
C PHE A 69 2.83 9.01 8.44
N VAL A 70 2.83 9.10 9.77
CA VAL A 70 1.83 8.44 10.61
C VAL A 70 1.29 9.46 11.60
N ASP A 71 -0.03 9.62 11.63
CA ASP A 71 -0.74 10.48 12.57
C ASP A 71 -1.67 9.64 13.45
N THR A 72 -1.66 9.95 14.74
CA THR A 72 -2.39 9.23 15.81
C THR A 72 -3.18 10.20 16.70
N SER A 73 -3.46 11.41 16.19
CA SER A 73 -4.22 12.44 16.90
C SER A 73 -5.73 12.19 16.87
N ASP A 74 -6.23 11.64 15.78
CA ASP A 74 -7.64 11.37 15.51
C ASP A 74 -7.75 10.09 14.67
N GLY A 75 -7.97 8.97 15.37
CA GLY A 75 -7.78 7.63 14.81
C GLY A 75 -6.32 7.32 14.46
N LEU A 76 -6.11 6.56 13.39
CA LEU A 76 -4.80 6.25 12.84
C LEU A 76 -4.79 6.53 11.33
N LYS A 77 -3.96 7.49 10.91
CA LYS A 77 -3.76 7.85 9.50
C LYS A 77 -2.34 7.48 9.09
N ILE A 78 -2.21 6.67 8.05
CA ILE A 78 -0.93 6.11 7.60
C ILE A 78 -0.72 6.47 6.14
N GLY A 79 0.36 7.18 5.84
CA GLY A 79 0.77 7.50 4.47
C GLY A 79 1.11 6.24 3.66
N ALA A 80 0.81 6.27 2.36
CA ALA A 80 0.89 5.10 1.49
C ALA A 80 2.31 4.52 1.31
N ALA A 81 3.35 5.32 1.53
CA ALA A 81 4.75 4.92 1.42
C ALA A 81 5.36 4.43 2.74
N VAL A 82 4.62 4.48 3.86
CA VAL A 82 5.12 4.04 5.18
C VAL A 82 5.33 2.52 5.19
N PRO A 83 6.55 2.04 5.52
CA PRO A 83 6.82 0.62 5.68
C PRO A 83 6.07 0.03 6.87
N LEU A 84 5.63 -1.21 6.73
CA LEU A 84 4.90 -1.94 7.78
C LEU A 84 5.68 -2.05 9.09
N SER A 85 7.00 -2.20 9.01
CA SER A 85 7.87 -2.27 10.18
C SER A 85 7.93 -0.96 10.98
N GLN A 86 7.60 0.18 10.38
CA GLN A 86 7.45 1.43 11.12
C GLN A 86 6.13 1.46 11.89
N ILE A 87 5.04 1.02 11.23
CA ILE A 87 3.70 0.98 11.82
C ILE A 87 3.69 0.09 13.08
N GLU A 88 4.24 -1.12 13.00
CA GLU A 88 4.26 -2.07 14.12
C GLU A 88 5.08 -1.61 15.33
N ARG A 89 5.93 -0.58 15.19
CA ARG A 89 6.78 -0.05 16.27
C ARG A 89 6.12 1.05 17.08
N ILE A 90 5.03 1.63 16.59
CA ILE A 90 4.34 2.74 17.24
C ILE A 90 3.53 2.21 18.42
N GLY A 91 3.84 2.67 19.64
CA GLY A 91 3.17 2.22 20.88
C GLY A 91 1.65 2.36 20.81
N LYS A 92 1.17 3.53 20.38
CA LYS A 92 -0.27 3.79 20.19
C LYS A 92 -0.95 2.82 19.21
N VAL A 93 -0.24 2.34 18.19
CA VAL A 93 -0.80 1.37 17.24
C VAL A 93 -0.91 -0.01 17.88
N LYS A 94 0.12 -0.43 18.64
CA LYS A 94 0.10 -1.70 19.39
C LYS A 94 -1.03 -1.76 20.41
N GLU A 95 -1.28 -0.64 21.09
CA GLU A 95 -2.29 -0.54 22.14
C GLU A 95 -3.71 -0.36 21.59
N GLY A 96 -3.87 0.50 20.57
CA GLY A 96 -5.18 0.85 20.01
C GLY A 96 -5.68 -0.07 18.90
N TYR A 97 -4.78 -0.77 18.20
CA TYR A 97 -5.11 -1.58 17.02
C TYR A 97 -4.39 -2.94 17.04
N PRO A 98 -4.54 -3.76 18.10
CA PRO A 98 -3.75 -4.99 18.27
C PRO A 98 -3.91 -5.99 17.12
N ALA A 99 -5.12 -6.21 16.59
CA ALA A 99 -5.33 -7.09 15.44
C ALA A 99 -4.57 -6.64 14.18
N LEU A 100 -4.39 -5.34 13.96
CA LEU A 100 -3.59 -4.84 12.83
C LEU A 100 -2.11 -5.14 13.07
N CYS A 101 -1.60 -4.92 14.28
CA CYS A 101 -0.23 -5.29 14.62
C CYS A 101 0.03 -6.79 14.50
N GLU A 102 -0.92 -7.63 14.88
CA GLU A 102 -0.84 -9.08 14.73
C GLU A 102 -0.84 -9.49 13.25
N GLY A 103 -1.75 -8.94 12.44
CA GLY A 103 -1.76 -9.16 10.98
C GLY A 103 -0.50 -8.65 10.27
N ILE A 104 0.09 -7.54 10.73
CA ILE A 104 1.40 -7.10 10.21
C ILE A 104 2.49 -8.13 10.57
N LYS A 105 2.51 -8.64 11.81
CA LYS A 105 3.57 -9.57 12.26
C LYS A 105 3.45 -10.96 11.65
N SER A 106 2.25 -11.45 11.39
CA SER A 106 2.02 -12.70 10.67
C SER A 106 2.52 -12.62 9.23
N MET A 107 2.51 -11.41 8.66
CA MET A 107 2.90 -11.18 7.28
C MET A 107 4.43 -11.22 7.07
N ALA A 108 4.84 -12.22 6.29
CA ALA A 108 6.16 -12.35 5.66
C ALA A 108 7.39 -12.23 6.59
N ALA A 109 8.59 -12.23 6.02
CA ALA A 109 9.83 -12.02 6.78
C ALA A 109 10.04 -10.53 7.13
N ILE A 110 10.86 -10.25 8.14
CA ILE A 110 11.22 -8.87 8.56
C ILE A 110 11.69 -8.00 7.38
N ALA A 111 12.46 -8.57 6.45
CA ALA A 111 12.93 -7.85 5.27
C ALA A 111 11.79 -7.38 4.36
N VAL A 112 10.72 -8.17 4.22
CA VAL A 112 9.52 -7.79 3.48
C VAL A 112 8.80 -6.66 4.23
N ARG A 113 8.65 -6.74 5.55
CA ARG A 113 8.00 -5.68 6.34
C ARG A 113 8.77 -4.36 6.37
N ASN A 114 10.09 -4.39 6.22
CA ASN A 114 10.93 -3.19 6.10
C ASN A 114 10.75 -2.45 4.77
N MET A 115 10.14 -3.09 3.77
CA MET A 115 9.98 -2.55 2.43
C MET A 115 8.50 -2.37 2.07
N GLY A 116 7.70 -3.41 2.25
CA GLY A 116 6.27 -3.42 1.98
C GLY A 116 5.53 -2.36 2.79
N THR A 117 4.50 -1.79 2.18
CA THR A 117 3.65 -0.75 2.77
C THR A 117 2.23 -1.26 2.92
N ILE A 118 1.48 -0.69 3.85
CA ILE A 118 0.07 -1.08 4.07
C ILE A 118 -0.79 -0.79 2.83
N ALA A 119 -0.60 0.37 2.18
CA ALA A 119 -1.29 0.71 0.94
C ALA A 119 -0.89 -0.22 -0.21
N GLY A 120 0.38 -0.64 -0.29
CA GLY A 120 0.84 -1.63 -1.26
C GLY A 120 0.18 -2.99 -1.05
N ASN A 121 -0.01 -3.42 0.21
CA ASN A 121 -0.70 -4.66 0.54
C ASN A 121 -2.18 -4.62 0.13
N ILE A 122 -2.86 -3.50 0.37
CA ILE A 122 -4.26 -3.26 -0.05
C ILE A 122 -4.36 -3.25 -1.59
N CYS A 123 -3.54 -2.46 -2.28
CA CYS A 123 -3.51 -2.39 -3.75
C CYS A 123 -3.18 -3.71 -4.44
N ASN A 124 -2.43 -4.59 -3.76
CA ASN A 124 -2.12 -5.91 -4.30
C ASN A 124 -3.37 -6.80 -4.43
N ALA A 125 -4.41 -6.53 -3.61
CA ALA A 125 -5.68 -7.26 -3.59
C ALA A 125 -5.52 -8.79 -3.58
N SER A 126 -4.54 -9.27 -2.81
CA SER A 126 -4.35 -10.70 -2.59
C SER A 126 -5.36 -11.20 -1.57
N PRO A 127 -6.04 -12.34 -1.81
CA PRO A 127 -6.85 -13.00 -0.79
C PRO A 127 -6.09 -13.37 0.49
N ALA A 128 -4.76 -13.45 0.41
CA ALA A 128 -3.87 -13.75 1.53
C ALA A 128 -3.27 -12.48 2.18
N ALA A 129 -3.87 -11.30 1.98
CA ALA A 129 -3.36 -10.05 2.55
C ALA A 129 -3.73 -9.93 4.04
N ASP A 130 -2.79 -10.26 4.93
CA ASP A 130 -3.02 -10.33 6.39
C ASP A 130 -3.43 -9.00 7.04
N THR A 131 -3.10 -7.85 6.43
CA THR A 131 -3.51 -6.54 6.97
C THR A 131 -4.93 -6.14 6.59
N VAL A 132 -5.52 -6.75 5.55
CA VAL A 132 -6.84 -6.36 5.03
C VAL A 132 -7.99 -6.74 5.98
N PRO A 133 -8.07 -7.97 6.54
CA PRO A 133 -9.18 -8.31 7.44
C PRO A 133 -9.28 -7.41 8.69
N PRO A 134 -8.19 -7.09 9.41
CA PRO A 134 -8.25 -6.11 10.49
C PRO A 134 -8.73 -4.73 10.02
N LEU A 135 -8.27 -4.26 8.85
CA LEU A 135 -8.69 -2.97 8.31
C LEU A 135 -10.20 -2.93 8.01
N VAL A 136 -10.74 -3.99 7.41
CA VAL A 136 -12.19 -4.13 7.19
C VAL A 136 -12.93 -4.14 8.53
N ALA A 137 -12.48 -4.94 9.50
CA ALA A 137 -13.11 -5.02 10.82
C ALA A 137 -13.12 -3.69 11.58
N TYR A 138 -12.11 -2.85 11.39
CA TYR A 138 -12.05 -1.51 11.97
C TYR A 138 -12.84 -0.45 11.18
N GLY A 139 -13.42 -0.77 10.02
CA GLY A 139 -14.05 0.21 9.15
C GLY A 139 -13.05 1.20 8.56
N ALA A 140 -11.86 0.72 8.20
CA ALA A 140 -10.84 1.55 7.60
C ALA A 140 -11.20 1.99 6.18
N GLU A 141 -10.69 3.16 5.81
CA GLU A 141 -10.88 3.76 4.49
C GLU A 141 -9.53 4.01 3.82
N VAL A 142 -9.52 4.01 2.49
CA VAL A 142 -8.37 4.47 1.70
C VAL A 142 -8.72 5.77 1.00
N LYS A 143 -7.86 6.78 1.18
CA LYS A 143 -7.92 8.03 0.43
C LYS A 143 -6.95 7.97 -0.73
N PHE A 144 -7.40 8.40 -1.89
CA PHE A 144 -6.59 8.46 -3.08
C PHE A 144 -6.94 9.67 -3.95
N ILE A 145 -5.94 10.11 -4.70
CA ILE A 145 -5.96 11.39 -5.41
C ILE A 145 -5.54 11.14 -6.85
N SER A 146 -6.20 11.85 -7.77
CA SER A 146 -5.76 12.07 -9.15
C SER A 146 -5.73 13.59 -9.44
N LYS A 147 -5.42 13.96 -10.67
CA LYS A 147 -5.55 15.35 -11.14
C LYS A 147 -7.00 15.81 -11.26
N ARG A 148 -7.96 14.88 -11.30
CA ARG A 148 -9.41 15.18 -11.34
C ARG A 148 -9.98 15.49 -9.97
N GLY A 149 -9.33 15.06 -8.90
CA GLY A 149 -9.80 15.28 -7.53
C GLY A 149 -9.35 14.19 -6.56
N GLU A 150 -9.93 14.21 -5.38
CA GLU A 150 -9.70 13.22 -4.34
C GLU A 150 -11.00 12.48 -4.02
N ARG A 151 -10.87 11.20 -3.67
CA ARG A 151 -11.98 10.42 -3.12
C ARG A 151 -11.49 9.43 -2.06
N THR A 152 -12.44 8.97 -1.28
CA THR A 152 -12.22 8.02 -0.20
C THR A 152 -13.24 6.89 -0.34
N VAL A 153 -12.79 5.65 -0.11
CA VAL A 153 -13.66 4.47 -0.12
C VAL A 153 -13.29 3.57 1.05
N LEU A 154 -14.25 2.79 1.54
CA LEU A 154 -13.99 1.77 2.54
C LEU A 154 -13.05 0.70 1.98
N VAL A 155 -12.20 0.13 2.82
CA VAL A 155 -11.30 -0.97 2.40
C VAL A 155 -12.10 -2.17 1.89
N GLU A 156 -13.29 -2.42 2.45
CA GLU A 156 -14.19 -3.50 2.00
C GLU A 156 -14.71 -3.29 0.57
N ASP A 157 -14.94 -2.04 0.18
CA ASP A 157 -15.42 -1.67 -1.16
C ASP A 157 -14.26 -1.47 -2.16
N PHE A 158 -13.03 -1.31 -1.67
CA PHE A 158 -11.87 -1.06 -2.52
C PHE A 158 -11.47 -2.30 -3.33
N ILE A 159 -11.62 -3.50 -2.76
CA ILE A 159 -11.20 -4.78 -3.35
C ILE A 159 -12.42 -5.47 -3.96
N ILE A 160 -12.49 -5.48 -5.29
CA ILE A 160 -13.63 -6.04 -6.05
C ILE A 160 -13.35 -7.45 -6.58
N GLY A 161 -12.18 -8.01 -6.28
CA GLY A 161 -11.81 -9.38 -6.64
C GLY A 161 -10.31 -9.63 -6.51
N VAL A 162 -9.90 -10.87 -6.78
CA VAL A 162 -8.49 -11.30 -6.70
C VAL A 162 -7.63 -10.45 -7.65
N GLY A 163 -6.71 -9.66 -7.06
CA GLY A 163 -5.83 -8.75 -7.80
C GLY A 163 -6.54 -7.59 -8.49
N LYS A 164 -7.80 -7.30 -8.12
CA LYS A 164 -8.64 -6.26 -8.74
C LYS A 164 -9.16 -5.29 -7.68
N THR A 165 -9.02 -4.00 -7.97
CA THR A 165 -9.46 -2.91 -7.09
C THR A 165 -10.21 -1.86 -7.90
N VAL A 166 -10.83 -0.91 -7.21
CA VAL A 166 -11.53 0.24 -7.83
C VAL A 166 -10.61 1.40 -8.20
N ILE A 167 -9.28 1.26 -8.04
CA ILE A 167 -8.32 2.33 -8.33
C ILE A 167 -8.17 2.53 -9.85
N GLU A 168 -8.22 3.77 -10.29
CA GLU A 168 -8.00 4.13 -11.70
C GLU A 168 -6.51 4.34 -11.99
N ALA A 169 -6.13 4.27 -13.27
CA ALA A 169 -4.73 4.29 -13.69
C ALA A 169 -3.98 5.59 -13.34
N ASP A 170 -4.70 6.70 -13.17
CA ASP A 170 -4.13 7.99 -12.79
C ASP A 170 -4.32 8.36 -11.31
N GLU A 171 -4.81 7.42 -10.50
CA GLU A 171 -4.99 7.57 -9.06
C GLU A 171 -3.81 7.00 -8.26
N VAL A 172 -3.53 7.62 -7.11
CA VAL A 172 -2.57 7.10 -6.11
C VAL A 172 -3.21 7.13 -4.73
N ILE A 173 -3.11 6.02 -3.99
CA ILE A 173 -3.42 6.01 -2.56
C ILE A 173 -2.46 6.96 -1.85
N THR A 174 -3.00 7.92 -1.13
CA THR A 174 -2.21 8.85 -0.32
C THR A 174 -2.12 8.39 1.13
N GLN A 175 -3.22 7.85 1.66
CA GLN A 175 -3.26 7.37 3.04
C GLN A 175 -4.33 6.31 3.27
N VAL A 176 -4.12 5.51 4.31
CA VAL A 176 -5.12 4.62 4.94
C VAL A 176 -5.58 5.29 6.23
N ASN A 177 -6.88 5.43 6.41
CA ASN A 177 -7.52 5.99 7.60
C ASN A 177 -8.18 4.87 8.37
N ILE A 178 -7.90 4.78 9.67
CA ILE A 178 -8.55 3.85 10.58
C ILE A 178 -9.20 4.70 11.68
N PRO A 179 -10.51 4.57 11.93
CA PRO A 179 -11.19 5.40 12.91
C PRO A 179 -10.68 5.10 14.32
N GLU A 180 -10.88 6.06 15.23
CA GLU A 180 -10.58 5.85 16.64
C GLU A 180 -11.45 4.73 17.22
N ILE A 181 -10.80 3.76 17.87
CA ILE A 181 -11.47 2.62 18.47
C ILE A 181 -11.88 2.96 19.90
N LYS A 182 -13.15 2.68 20.22
CA LYS A 182 -13.71 2.92 21.57
C LYS A 182 -12.93 2.13 22.62
N LYS A 183 -12.66 2.76 23.76
CA LYS A 183 -12.03 2.13 24.91
C LYS A 183 -12.80 0.86 25.32
N GLY A 184 -12.06 -0.21 25.60
CA GLY A 184 -12.64 -1.51 25.98
C GLY A 184 -13.00 -2.42 24.80
N THR A 185 -12.78 -1.98 23.56
CA THR A 185 -12.87 -2.86 22.38
C THR A 185 -11.67 -3.81 22.36
N GLY A 186 -11.93 -5.12 22.22
CA GLY A 186 -10.91 -6.13 21.99
C GLY A 186 -10.86 -6.53 20.52
N SER A 187 -9.67 -6.86 20.01
CA SER A 187 -9.48 -7.39 18.66
C SER A 187 -8.26 -8.30 18.63
N ALA A 188 -8.26 -9.28 17.72
CA ALA A 188 -7.15 -10.20 17.51
C ALA A 188 -7.08 -10.66 16.04
N PHE A 189 -5.91 -11.13 15.63
CA PHE A 189 -5.63 -11.77 14.35
C PHE A 189 -4.68 -12.95 14.57
N SER A 190 -5.06 -14.13 14.07
CA SER A 190 -4.35 -15.40 14.31
C SER A 190 -4.28 -16.26 13.06
#